data_AF-A0A5P5ZQ12-F1
#
_entry.id   AF-A0A5P5ZQ12-F1
#
_cell.length_a   1.000
_cell.length_b   1.000
_cell.length_c   1.000
_cell.angle_alpha   90.00
_cell.angle_beta   90.00
_cell.angle_gamma   90.00
#
_symmetry.space_group_name_H-M   'P 1'
#
loop_
_entity.id
_entity.type
_entity.pdbx_description
1 polymer ?
#
loop_
_entity_poly.entity_id
_entity_poly.type
_entity_poly.pdbx_seq_one_letter_code
_entity_poly.pdbx_strand_id
1 'polypeptide(L)'
;MKKLFAGFAILGTVAFASAQTITFDNTVLDYGTVKPGSDGNRVFIVKNTGDKPLIISSVKPSCGCTTPDFSKDPILPGKTGQIKVHYDTKNLGATQKLIEVFSNDPENQRSVIHIKVNVDPNAPEPKVLTEAELKKAEAEKNAALKKSKKVVKKTKKATA
;
A
#
# COMPACT_ATOMS: atom_id res chain seq x y z
N MET A 1 -67.83 3.65 -4.09
CA MET A 1 -66.60 2.93 -4.50
C MET A 1 -65.38 3.73 -4.02
N LYS A 2 -64.82 3.38 -2.86
CA LYS A 2 -63.68 4.10 -2.24
C LYS A 2 -62.40 3.34 -2.59
N LYS A 3 -61.56 3.93 -3.47
CA LYS A 3 -60.28 3.34 -3.87
C LYS A 3 -59.22 3.68 -2.82
N LEU A 4 -58.76 2.67 -2.10
CA LEU A 4 -57.61 2.74 -1.20
C LEU A 4 -56.36 2.49 -2.04
N PHE A 5 -55.54 3.53 -2.26
CA PHE A 5 -54.18 3.39 -2.77
C PHE A 5 -53.27 2.99 -1.61
N ALA A 6 -52.99 1.70 -1.48
CA ALA A 6 -51.97 1.18 -0.57
C ALA A 6 -50.59 1.48 -1.15
N GLY A 7 -49.92 2.51 -0.61
CA GLY A 7 -48.53 2.83 -0.91
C GLY A 7 -47.60 1.82 -0.26
N PHE A 8 -46.96 0.98 -1.08
CA PHE A 8 -45.94 0.04 -0.65
C PHE A 8 -44.61 0.79 -0.48
N ALA A 9 -44.30 1.18 0.76
CA ALA A 9 -43.00 1.77 1.09
C ALA A 9 -41.92 0.67 1.05
N ILE A 10 -41.15 0.63 -0.04
CA ILE A 10 -39.97 -0.22 -0.15
C ILE A 10 -38.88 0.38 0.77
N LEU A 11 -38.80 -0.13 2.01
CA LEU A 11 -37.61 0.04 2.84
C LEU A 11 -36.48 -0.79 2.21
N GLY A 12 -35.71 -0.19 1.31
CA GLY A 12 -34.49 -0.76 0.78
C GLY A 12 -33.44 -0.85 1.88
N THR A 13 -33.16 -2.05 2.38
CA THR A 13 -32.01 -2.29 3.25
C THR A 13 -30.74 -2.21 2.41
N VAL A 14 -29.95 -1.15 2.63
CA VAL A 14 -28.59 -1.07 2.10
C VAL A 14 -27.74 -2.08 2.89
N ALA A 15 -27.54 -3.27 2.33
CA ALA A 15 -26.60 -4.24 2.87
C ALA A 15 -25.17 -3.72 2.62
N PHE A 16 -24.52 -3.23 3.68
CA PHE A 16 -23.08 -3.01 3.64
C PHE A 16 -22.40 -4.37 3.55
N ALA A 17 -21.88 -4.73 2.37
CA ALA A 17 -21.15 -5.96 2.17
C ALA A 17 -19.91 -5.98 3.06
N SER A 18 -19.88 -6.93 4.01
CA SER A 18 -18.76 -7.19 4.91
C SER A 18 -17.71 -8.02 4.18
N ALA A 19 -16.55 -7.43 3.89
CA ALA A 19 -15.44 -8.05 3.20
C ALA A 19 -14.08 -7.50 3.66
N GLN A 20 -13.03 -8.31 3.51
CA GLN A 20 -11.64 -7.88 3.56
C GLN A 20 -11.33 -6.96 2.38
N THR A 21 -10.54 -5.92 2.61
CA THR A 21 -10.16 -4.97 1.55
C THR A 21 -8.70 -4.61 1.69
N ILE A 22 -7.92 -4.84 0.64
CA ILE A 22 -6.50 -4.51 0.59
C ILE A 22 -6.30 -3.07 0.12
N THR A 23 -5.43 -2.34 0.82
CA THR A 23 -4.96 -1.02 0.40
C THR A 23 -3.46 -0.92 0.61
N PHE A 24 -2.81 -0.08 -0.18
CA PHE A 24 -1.37 0.16 -0.12
C PHE A 24 -1.10 1.62 0.19
N ASP A 25 0.00 1.90 0.90
CA ASP A 25 0.47 3.28 1.10
C ASP A 25 1.03 3.89 -0.19
N ASN A 26 1.64 3.07 -1.04
CA ASN A 26 2.08 3.42 -2.37
C ASN A 26 1.94 2.24 -3.34
N THR A 27 1.57 2.54 -4.58
CA THR A 27 1.57 1.58 -5.70
C THR A 27 2.81 1.72 -6.59
N VAL A 28 3.73 2.62 -6.23
CA VAL A 28 5.02 2.82 -6.90
C VAL A 28 6.14 2.75 -5.87
N LEU A 29 7.03 1.78 -6.04
CA LEU A 29 8.31 1.65 -5.37
C LEU A 29 9.39 2.33 -6.21
N ASP A 30 9.67 3.58 -5.90
CA ASP A 30 10.73 4.33 -6.57
C ASP A 30 12.06 4.20 -5.81
N TYR A 31 13.05 3.64 -6.48
CA TYR A 31 14.41 3.52 -5.98
C TYR A 31 15.24 4.76 -6.30
N GLY A 32 14.79 5.59 -7.23
CA GLY A 32 15.55 6.69 -7.80
C GLY A 32 16.73 6.21 -8.65
N THR A 33 17.74 7.07 -8.74
CA THR A 33 19.02 6.74 -9.36
C THR A 33 19.97 6.16 -8.33
N VAL A 34 20.43 4.93 -8.54
CA VAL A 34 21.27 4.18 -7.59
C VAL A 34 22.55 3.67 -8.26
N LYS A 35 23.62 3.51 -7.48
CA LYS A 35 24.87 2.91 -7.96
C LYS A 35 24.71 1.39 -8.13
N PRO A 36 25.46 0.77 -9.06
CA PRO A 36 25.55 -0.69 -9.13
C PRO A 36 26.00 -1.29 -7.80
N GLY A 37 25.31 -2.34 -7.33
CA GLY A 37 25.62 -3.01 -6.07
C GLY A 37 25.14 -2.29 -4.79
N SER A 38 24.40 -1.19 -4.92
CA SER A 38 23.80 -0.51 -3.77
C SER A 38 22.68 -1.32 -3.12
N ASP A 39 22.27 -0.96 -1.89
CA ASP A 39 21.14 -1.56 -1.19
C ASP A 39 19.82 -1.43 -1.97
N GLY A 40 19.36 -2.56 -2.49
CA GLY A 40 18.11 -2.71 -3.20
C GLY A 40 16.91 -3.01 -2.30
N ASN A 41 16.98 -2.85 -0.98
CA ASN A 41 15.84 -3.10 -0.11
C ASN A 41 14.87 -1.91 -0.05
N ARG A 42 13.58 -2.18 -0.24
CA ARG A 42 12.48 -1.25 0.04
C ARG A 42 11.36 -1.98 0.78
N VAL A 43 10.60 -1.25 1.59
CA VAL A 43 9.44 -1.78 2.30
C VAL A 43 8.24 -0.91 1.96
N PHE A 44 7.12 -1.54 1.66
CA PHE A 44 5.83 -0.85 1.54
C PHE A 44 4.79 -1.49 2.46
N ILE A 45 3.79 -0.68 2.81
CA ILE A 45 2.80 -1.03 3.82
C ILE A 45 1.53 -1.49 3.14
N VAL A 46 1.07 -2.67 3.54
CA VAL A 46 -0.23 -3.19 3.18
C VAL A 46 -1.17 -2.96 4.35
N LYS A 47 -2.39 -2.49 4.08
CA LYS A 47 -3.39 -2.26 5.12
C LYS A 47 -4.68 -2.98 4.77
N ASN A 48 -5.25 -3.64 5.76
CA ASN A 48 -6.62 -4.13 5.69
C ASN A 48 -7.59 -3.02 6.10
N THR A 49 -8.34 -2.48 5.15
CA THR A 49 -9.40 -1.48 5.40
C THR A 49 -10.79 -2.10 5.45
N GLY A 50 -10.89 -3.40 5.21
CA GLY A 50 -12.12 -4.16 5.36
C GLY A 50 -12.39 -4.57 6.81
N ASP A 51 -13.37 -5.43 6.99
CA ASP A 51 -13.88 -5.88 8.30
C ASP A 51 -13.67 -7.39 8.56
N LYS A 52 -13.10 -8.12 7.60
CA LYS A 52 -12.62 -9.50 7.74
C LYS A 52 -11.11 -9.59 7.62
N PRO A 53 -10.45 -10.65 8.15
CA PRO A 53 -9.01 -10.85 7.99
C PRO A 53 -8.58 -10.92 6.52
N LEU A 54 -7.54 -10.15 6.17
CA LEU A 54 -6.92 -10.12 4.85
C LEU A 54 -5.69 -11.05 4.84
N ILE A 55 -5.58 -11.90 3.83
CA ILE A 55 -4.47 -12.83 3.64
C ILE A 55 -3.80 -12.52 2.30
N ILE A 56 -2.48 -12.33 2.33
CA ILE A 56 -1.66 -12.25 1.12
C ILE A 56 -1.23 -13.67 0.76
N SER A 57 -1.69 -14.18 -0.38
CA SER A 57 -1.41 -15.56 -0.79
C SER A 57 -0.07 -15.69 -1.52
N SER A 58 0.29 -14.69 -2.34
CA SER A 58 1.58 -14.65 -3.01
C SER A 58 1.96 -13.23 -3.45
N VAL A 59 3.26 -13.00 -3.58
CA VAL A 59 3.83 -11.78 -4.14
C VAL A 59 4.76 -12.20 -5.28
N LYS A 60 4.40 -11.87 -6.52
CA LYS A 60 5.09 -12.33 -7.73
C LYS A 60 5.76 -11.16 -8.46
N PRO A 61 7.10 -11.14 -8.54
CA PRO A 61 7.81 -10.13 -9.33
C PRO A 61 7.75 -10.49 -10.83
N SER A 62 7.78 -9.47 -11.69
CA SER A 62 7.82 -9.67 -13.15
C SER A 62 9.20 -10.09 -13.69
N CYS A 63 10.23 -10.14 -12.84
CA CYS A 63 11.61 -10.47 -13.22
C CYS A 63 12.35 -11.09 -12.04
N GLY A 64 13.29 -12.00 -12.31
CA GLY A 64 14.13 -12.66 -11.30
C GLY A 64 15.10 -11.74 -10.57
N CYS A 65 15.29 -10.49 -11.02
CA CYS A 65 16.08 -9.49 -10.30
C CYS A 65 15.37 -8.91 -9.07
N THR A 66 14.14 -9.33 -8.77
CA THR A 66 13.36 -8.81 -7.63
C THR A 66 12.97 -9.97 -6.72
N THR A 67 13.24 -9.85 -5.43
CA THR A 67 12.90 -10.86 -4.41
C THR A 67 11.99 -10.24 -3.35
N PRO A 68 10.72 -10.65 -3.27
CA PRO A 68 9.80 -10.20 -2.23
C PRO A 68 9.91 -11.06 -0.96
N ASP A 69 9.65 -10.44 0.18
CA ASP A 69 9.50 -11.05 1.50
C ASP A 69 8.27 -10.42 2.18
N PHE A 70 7.37 -11.24 2.69
CA PHE A 70 6.08 -10.80 3.23
C PHE A 70 5.58 -11.78 4.31
N SER A 71 4.82 -11.25 5.27
CA SER A 71 4.16 -12.09 6.28
C SER A 71 2.99 -12.87 5.66
N LYS A 72 2.90 -14.16 6.00
CA LYS A 72 1.79 -15.04 5.64
C LYS A 72 0.65 -15.01 6.67
N ASP A 73 0.85 -14.30 7.78
CA ASP A 73 -0.16 -14.20 8.83
C ASP A 73 -1.33 -13.32 8.36
N PRO A 74 -2.57 -13.63 8.79
CA PRO A 74 -3.72 -12.79 8.48
C PRO A 74 -3.56 -11.36 9.04
N ILE A 75 -3.73 -10.36 8.17
CA ILE A 75 -3.80 -8.95 8.55
C ILE A 75 -5.23 -8.67 9.02
N LEU A 76 -5.39 -8.53 10.33
CA LEU A 76 -6.69 -8.24 10.95
C LEU A 76 -7.28 -6.88 10.48
N PRO A 77 -8.61 -6.69 10.59
CA PRO A 77 -9.27 -5.43 10.24
C PRO A 77 -8.59 -4.19 10.88
N GLY A 78 -8.30 -3.20 10.04
CA GLY A 78 -7.64 -1.95 10.44
C GLY A 78 -6.14 -2.08 10.74
N LYS A 79 -5.56 -3.28 10.68
CA LYS A 79 -4.13 -3.52 10.87
C LYS A 79 -3.35 -3.43 9.56
N THR A 80 -2.03 -3.43 9.70
CA THR A 80 -1.07 -3.29 8.62
C THR A 80 -0.09 -4.45 8.60
N GLY A 81 0.23 -4.94 7.41
CA GLY A 81 1.37 -5.82 7.13
C GLY A 81 2.46 -5.06 6.38
N GLN A 82 3.60 -5.71 6.19
CA GLN A 82 4.74 -5.19 5.44
C GLN A 82 5.11 -6.17 4.35
N ILE A 83 5.45 -5.63 3.17
CA ILE A 83 6.11 -6.37 2.10
C ILE A 83 7.47 -5.71 1.88
N LYS A 84 8.52 -6.47 2.12
CA LYS A 84 9.91 -6.10 1.82
C LYS A 84 10.23 -6.59 0.41
N VAL A 85 10.91 -5.75 -0.36
CA VAL A 85 11.31 -6.03 -1.73
C VAL A 85 12.78 -5.75 -1.85
N HIS A 86 13.53 -6.75 -2.32
CA HIS A 86 14.92 -6.59 -2.72
C HIS A 86 15.03 -6.54 -4.23
N TYR A 87 15.63 -5.49 -4.79
CA TYR A 87 15.95 -5.37 -6.21
C TYR A 87 17.47 -5.51 -6.44
N ASP A 88 17.87 -6.42 -7.32
CA ASP A 88 19.27 -6.60 -7.74
C ASP A 88 19.69 -5.47 -8.70
N THR A 89 20.53 -4.56 -8.20
CA THR A 89 21.03 -3.36 -8.88
C THR A 89 22.20 -3.63 -9.82
N LYS A 90 22.44 -4.88 -10.26
CA LYS A 90 23.49 -5.18 -11.25
C LYS A 90 23.16 -4.71 -12.66
N ASN A 91 21.87 -4.65 -13.02
CA ASN A 91 21.46 -4.29 -14.38
C ASN A 91 21.42 -2.77 -14.54
N LEU A 92 22.27 -2.24 -15.43
CA LEU A 92 22.38 -0.80 -15.67
C LEU A 92 21.17 -0.21 -16.40
N GLY A 93 20.95 1.08 -16.18
CA GLY A 93 19.95 1.89 -16.89
C GLY A 93 18.61 2.00 -16.18
N ALA A 94 17.74 2.82 -16.78
CA ALA A 94 16.39 3.06 -16.29
C ALA A 94 15.49 1.87 -16.61
N THR A 95 14.86 1.32 -15.59
CA THR A 95 14.00 0.15 -15.69
C THR A 95 12.70 0.37 -14.93
N GLN A 96 11.59 -0.09 -15.54
CA GLN A 96 10.30 -0.22 -14.89
C GLN A 96 9.91 -1.69 -14.85
N LYS A 97 9.52 -2.18 -13.66
CA LYS A 97 9.04 -3.55 -13.43
C LYS A 97 7.75 -3.50 -12.62
N LEU A 98 7.12 -4.65 -12.44
CA LEU A 98 5.94 -4.78 -11.60
C LEU A 98 6.07 -5.95 -10.63
N ILE A 99 5.35 -5.83 -9.52
CA ILE A 99 5.10 -6.87 -8.54
C ILE A 99 3.59 -7.04 -8.47
N GLU A 100 3.14 -8.29 -8.55
CA GLU A 100 1.75 -8.67 -8.39
C GLU A 100 1.54 -9.21 -6.99
N VAL A 101 0.65 -8.59 -6.23
CA VAL A 101 0.24 -9.02 -4.90
C VAL A 101 -1.12 -9.70 -5.02
N PHE A 102 -1.17 -10.99 -4.67
CA PHE A 102 -2.40 -11.76 -4.67
C PHE A 102 -2.94 -11.85 -3.25
N SER A 103 -4.25 -11.62 -3.09
CA SER A 103 -4.91 -11.64 -1.79
C SER A 103 -6.30 -12.26 -1.87
N ASN A 104 -6.91 -12.49 -0.71
CA ASN A 104 -8.31 -12.91 -0.62
C ASN A 104 -9.32 -11.75 -0.73
N ASP A 105 -8.91 -10.51 -1.03
CA ASP A 105 -9.84 -9.41 -1.34
C ASP A 105 -10.75 -9.79 -2.53
N PRO A 106 -12.08 -9.83 -2.37
CA PRO A 106 -13.00 -10.24 -3.45
C PRO A 106 -12.99 -9.29 -4.65
N GLU A 107 -12.72 -8.00 -4.44
CA GLU A 107 -12.69 -6.98 -5.49
C GLU A 107 -11.28 -6.82 -6.07
N ASN A 108 -10.24 -6.99 -5.24
CA ASN A 108 -8.83 -6.78 -5.60
C ASN A 108 -7.97 -8.02 -5.37
N GLN A 109 -8.40 -9.15 -5.92
CA GLN A 109 -7.68 -10.43 -5.81
C GLN A 109 -6.24 -10.36 -6.32
N ARG A 110 -5.97 -9.50 -7.31
CA ARG A 110 -4.65 -9.18 -7.86
C ARG A 110 -4.44 -7.69 -7.86
N SER A 111 -3.46 -7.23 -7.09
CA SER A 111 -3.01 -5.84 -7.05
C SER A 111 -1.63 -5.70 -7.70
N VAL A 112 -1.38 -4.59 -8.39
CA VAL A 112 -0.10 -4.35 -9.10
C VAL A 112 0.65 -3.19 -8.47
N ILE A 113 1.90 -3.44 -8.11
CA ILE A 113 2.85 -2.45 -7.58
C ILE A 113 3.95 -2.26 -8.62
N HIS A 114 4.23 -1.02 -8.99
CA HIS A 114 5.26 -0.68 -9.98
C HIS A 114 6.59 -0.44 -9.29
N ILE A 115 7.68 -0.89 -9.89
CA ILE A 115 9.05 -0.56 -9.49
C ILE A 115 9.60 0.41 -10.52
N LYS A 116 10.21 1.50 -10.04
CA LYS A 116 11.02 2.42 -10.85
C LYS A 116 12.43 2.45 -10.28
N VAL A 117 13.42 2.26 -11.13
CA VAL A 117 14.83 2.30 -10.74
C VAL A 117 15.67 2.75 -11.93
N ASN A 118 16.70 3.54 -11.67
CA ASN A 118 17.74 3.84 -12.63
C ASN A 118 19.09 3.45 -12.04
N VAL A 119 19.75 2.44 -12.58
CA VAL A 119 21.07 2.05 -12.10
C VAL A 119 22.12 2.77 -12.94
N ASP A 120 22.84 3.70 -12.34
CA ASP A 120 23.84 4.54 -13.00
C ASP A 120 25.18 4.46 -12.26
N PRO A 121 26.29 4.07 -12.92
CA PRO A 121 27.62 4.10 -12.31
C PRO A 121 28.03 5.48 -11.80
N ASN A 122 27.51 6.55 -12.41
CA ASN A 122 27.75 7.94 -12.06
C ASN A 122 26.70 8.49 -11.07
N ALA A 123 25.81 7.63 -10.54
CA ALA A 123 24.85 8.05 -9.53
C ALA A 123 25.59 8.73 -8.37
N PRO A 124 25.07 9.86 -7.85
CA PRO A 124 25.63 10.44 -6.63
C PRO A 124 25.61 9.37 -5.54
N GLU A 125 26.63 9.34 -4.68
CA GLU A 125 26.63 8.42 -3.53
C GLU A 125 25.31 8.57 -2.79
N PRO A 126 24.64 7.46 -2.41
CA PRO A 126 23.43 7.53 -1.62
C PRO A 126 23.77 8.41 -0.42
N LYS A 127 23.14 9.58 -0.32
CA LYS A 127 23.34 10.49 0.81
C LYS A 127 23.14 9.65 2.05
N VAL A 128 24.23 9.38 2.78
CA VAL A 128 24.14 8.82 4.12
C VAL A 128 23.39 9.88 4.90
N LEU A 129 22.07 9.72 5.01
CA LEU A 129 21.25 10.66 5.75
C LEU A 129 21.85 10.71 7.14
N THR A 130 22.36 11.87 7.49
CA THR A 130 22.84 12.09 8.86
C THR A 130 21.68 11.77 9.81
N GLU A 131 21.96 11.33 11.03
CA GLU A 131 20.89 11.01 12.00
C GLU A 131 19.91 12.18 12.20
N ALA A 132 20.36 13.41 11.94
CA ALA A 132 19.54 14.61 11.91
C ALA A 132 18.51 14.64 10.76
N GLU A 133 18.89 14.19 9.56
CA GLU A 133 17.99 14.12 8.39
C GLU A 133 17.00 12.96 8.49
N LEU A 134 17.40 11.82 9.07
CA LEU A 134 16.49 10.71 9.41
C LEU A 134 15.43 11.13 10.43
N LYS A 135 15.84 11.82 11.50
CA LYS A 135 14.93 12.36 12.52
C LYS A 135 13.99 13.42 11.93
N LYS A 136 14.46 14.22 10.98
CA LYS A 136 13.63 15.23 10.29
C LYS A 136 12.60 14.58 9.36
N ALA A 137 12.99 13.57 8.59
CA ALA A 137 12.07 12.81 7.73
C ALA A 137 11.00 12.06 8.55
N GLU A 138 11.36 11.49 9.70
CA GLU A 138 10.40 10.90 10.65
C GLU A 138 9.49 11.95 11.30
N ALA A 139 10.03 13.11 11.67
CA ALA A 139 9.24 14.21 12.23
C ALA A 139 8.22 14.76 11.22
N GLU A 140 8.60 14.89 9.96
CA GLU A 140 7.72 15.34 8.87
C GLU A 140 6.65 14.28 8.54
N LYS A 141 7.02 12.99 8.49
CA LYS A 141 6.06 11.88 8.35
C LYS A 141 5.07 11.81 9.52
N ASN A 142 5.55 12.01 10.75
CA ASN A 142 4.70 12.04 11.95
C ASN A 142 3.82 13.29 12.01
N ALA A 143 4.29 14.43 11.52
CA ALA A 143 3.49 15.66 11.40
C ALA A 143 2.40 15.51 10.33
N ALA A 144 2.71 14.89 9.19
CA ALA A 144 1.74 14.55 8.16
C ALA A 144 0.68 13.57 8.70
N LEU A 145 1.10 12.50 9.40
CA LEU A 145 0.19 11.53 10.02
C LEU A 145 -0.74 12.16 11.09
N LYS A 146 -0.22 13.10 11.88
CA LYS A 146 -1.02 13.87 12.86
C LYS A 146 -2.03 14.80 12.19
N LYS A 147 -1.66 15.44 11.08
CA LYS A 147 -2.60 16.26 10.27
C LYS A 147 -3.70 15.40 9.67
N SER A 148 -3.38 14.23 9.11
CA SER A 148 -4.36 13.28 8.58
C SER A 148 -5.34 12.78 9.66
N LYS A 149 -4.85 12.48 10.87
CA LYS A 149 -5.71 12.09 12.01
C LYS A 149 -6.62 13.23 12.50
N LYS A 150 -6.14 14.48 12.47
CA LYS A 150 -6.94 15.67 12.86
C LYS A 150 -8.06 15.97 11.86
N VAL A 151 -7.81 15.77 10.57
CA VAL A 151 -8.83 15.90 9.52
C VAL A 151 -9.91 14.83 9.68
N VAL A 152 -9.52 13.56 9.86
CA VAL A 152 -10.48 12.45 10.10
C VAL A 152 -11.34 12.66 11.35
N LYS A 153 -10.79 13.23 12.43
CA LYS A 153 -11.54 13.54 13.65
C LYS A 153 -12.51 14.72 13.47
N LYS A 154 -12.19 15.69 12.60
CA LYS A 154 -13.05 16.85 12.31
C LYS A 154 -14.22 16.45 11.39
N THR A 155 -14.00 15.54 10.44
CA THR A 155 -15.05 15.04 9.56
C THR A 155 -16.06 14.17 10.31
N LYS A 156 -15.63 13.29 11.23
CA LYS A 156 -16.54 12.47 12.07
C LYS A 156 -17.42 13.27 13.03
N LYS A 157 -17.06 14.52 13.38
CA LYS A 157 -17.87 15.39 14.26
C LYS A 157 -18.89 16.25 13.49
N ALA A 158 -18.78 16.32 12.17
CA ALA A 158 -19.70 17.09 11.32
C ALA A 158 -20.80 16.21 10.68
N THR A 159 -20.77 14.89 10.92
CA THR A 159 -21.73 13.90 10.39
C THR A 159 -22.46 13.14 11.50
N ALA A 160 -22.36 13.62 12.74
CA ALA A 160 -23.10 13.13 13.90
C ALA A 160 -24.01 14.26 14.42
#